data_AF-A0A969SUK2-F1
#
_entry.id   AF-A0A969SUK2-F1
#
_cell.length_a   1.000
_cell.length_b   1.000
_cell.length_c   1.000
_cell.angle_alpha   90.00
_cell.angle_beta   90.00
_cell.angle_gamma   90.00
#
_symmetry.space_group_name_H-M   'P 1'
#
loop_
_entity.id
_entity.type
_entity.pdbx_description
1 polymer ?
#
loop_
_entity_poly.entity_id
_entity_poly.type
_entity_poly.pdbx_seq_one_letter_code
_entity_poly.pdbx_strand_id
1 'polypeptide(L)' 'PGITVLDRLHQAMVLFAAGRGEAMKRFLVEEGIGNDARFWKLAQSLSALYPAGSDEKRWVDGVLARKKGLGF' A
#
# COMPACT_ATOMS: atom_id res chain seq x y z
N PRO A 1 -5.45 12.38 5.24
CA PRO A 1 -4.69 11.12 5.40
C PRO A 1 -5.16 10.38 6.66
N GLY A 2 -5.17 9.05 6.63
CA GLY A 2 -5.44 8.22 7.81
C GLY A 2 -4.46 8.45 8.97
N ILE A 3 -4.93 8.24 10.20
CA ILE A 3 -4.18 8.55 11.43
C ILE A 3 -3.16 7.46 11.72
N THR A 4 -3.56 6.19 11.56
CA THR A 4 -2.72 5.02 11.85
C THR A 4 -1.99 4.52 10.61
N VAL A 5 -0.98 3.65 10.81
CA VAL A 5 -0.29 2.95 9.72
C VAL A 5 -1.26 2.06 8.94
N LEU A 6 -2.24 1.46 9.62
CA LEU A 6 -3.29 0.66 8.98
C LEU A 6 -4.17 1.52 8.07
N ASP A 7 -4.63 2.68 8.54
CA ASP A 7 -5.49 3.56 7.74
C ASP A 7 -4.78 4.01 6.46
N ARG A 8 -3.48 4.34 6.57
CA ARG A 8 -2.66 4.76 5.43
C ARG A 8 -2.45 3.62 4.45
N LEU A 9 -2.20 2.40 4.94
CA LEU A 9 -2.09 1.22 4.09
C LEU A 9 -3.41 0.94 3.37
N HIS A 10 -4.53 1.00 4.09
CA HIS A 10 -5.85 0.80 3.50
C HIS A 10 -6.16 1.86 2.43
N GLN A 11 -5.82 3.12 2.68
CA GLN A 11 -5.94 4.19 1.68
C GLN A 11 -5.11 3.90 0.42
N ALA A 12 -3.88 3.40 0.56
CA ALA A 12 -3.07 2.98 -0.59
C ALA A 12 -3.71 1.80 -1.36
N MET A 13 -4.28 0.82 -0.66
CA MET A 13 -5.00 -0.31 -1.26
C MET A 13 -6.21 0.17 -2.08
N VAL A 14 -6.99 1.13 -1.55
CA VAL A 14 -8.13 1.72 -2.26
C VAL A 14 -7.68 2.48 -3.51
N LEU A 15 -6.61 3.27 -3.42
CA LEU A 15 -6.06 3.97 -4.58
C LEU A 15 -5.58 3.01 -5.66
N PHE A 16 -4.97 1.90 -5.26
CA PHE A 16 -4.58 0.82 -6.18
C PHE A 16 -5.80 0.17 -6.83
N ALA A 17 -6.80 -0.23 -6.04
CA ALA A 17 -8.03 -0.87 -6.51
C ALA A 17 -8.79 0.01 -7.51
N ALA A 18 -8.78 1.33 -7.31
CA ALA A 18 -9.40 2.30 -8.19
C ALA A 18 -8.57 2.63 -9.45
N GLY A 19 -7.41 1.99 -9.66
CA GLY A 19 -6.52 2.27 -10.79
C GLY A 19 -5.85 3.65 -10.74
N ARG A 20 -5.86 4.33 -9.58
CA ARG A 20 -5.38 5.70 -9.42
C ARG A 20 -3.87 5.74 -9.12
N GLY A 21 -3.07 5.24 -10.07
CA GLY A 21 -1.62 5.10 -9.93
C GLY A 21 -0.88 6.39 -9.55
N GLU A 22 -1.21 7.52 -10.21
CA GLU A 22 -0.59 8.81 -9.91
C GLU A 22 -0.95 9.32 -8.51
N ALA A 23 -2.21 9.22 -8.10
CA ALA A 23 -2.62 9.62 -6.75
C ALA A 23 -1.93 8.76 -5.67
N MET A 24 -1.78 7.46 -5.93
CA MET A 24 -1.03 6.56 -5.05
C MET A 24 0.46 6.92 -5.00
N LYS A 25 1.07 7.32 -6.12
CA LYS A 25 2.46 7.80 -6.14
C LYS A 25 2.63 9.06 -5.31
N ARG A 26 1.75 10.06 -5.46
CA ARG A 26 1.78 11.28 -4.62
C ARG A 26 1.64 10.93 -3.14
N PHE A 27 0.68 10.08 -2.82
CA PHE A 27 0.44 9.64 -1.45
C PHE A 27 1.64 8.90 -0.83
N LEU A 28 2.30 8.02 -1.58
CA LEU A 28 3.44 7.25 -1.06
C LEU A 28 4.74 8.06 -1.03
N VAL A 29 5.00 8.88 -2.04
CA VAL A 29 6.28 9.59 -2.23
C VAL A 29 6.21 11.02 -1.71
N GLU A 30 5.29 11.82 -2.23
CA GLU A 30 5.22 13.25 -1.94
C GLU A 30 4.73 13.52 -0.51
N GLU A 31 3.72 12.78 -0.05
CA GLU A 31 3.25 12.84 1.35
C GLU A 31 4.16 12.03 2.32
N GLY A 32 5.19 11.34 1.80
CA GLY A 32 6.20 10.65 2.59
C GLY A 32 5.75 9.38 3.31
N ILE A 33 4.55 8.85 3.02
CA ILE A 33 4.03 7.64 3.68
C ILE A 33 4.93 6.42 3.44
N GLY A 34 5.50 6.30 2.24
CA GLY A 34 6.42 5.22 1.85
C GLY A 34 7.76 5.23 2.58
N ASN A 35 8.11 6.32 3.28
CA ASN A 35 9.34 6.39 4.08
C ASN A 35 9.21 5.65 5.42
N ASP A 36 8.00 5.36 5.89
CA ASP A 36 7.78 4.66 7.16
C ASP A 36 7.94 3.15 6.95
N ALA A 37 9.02 2.56 7.47
CA ALA A 37 9.25 1.12 7.38
C ALA A 37 8.11 0.27 7.98
N ARG A 38 7.35 0.80 8.96
CA ARG A 38 6.20 0.11 9.55
C ARG A 38 5.06 -0.08 8.55
N PHE A 39 4.90 0.83 7.60
CA PHE A 39 3.94 0.70 6.51
C PHE A 39 4.20 -0.56 5.69
N TRP A 40 5.43 -0.74 5.23
CA TRP A 40 5.82 -1.89 4.41
C TRP A 40 5.78 -3.19 5.20
N LYS A 41 6.19 -3.16 6.46
CA LYS A 41 6.11 -4.34 7.34
C LYS A 41 4.65 -4.78 7.53
N LEU A 42 3.73 -3.84 7.78
CA LEU A 42 2.31 -4.14 7.90
C LEU A 42 1.73 -4.69 6.58
N ALA A 43 2.07 -4.07 5.45
CA ALA A 43 1.64 -4.54 4.12
C ALA A 43 2.08 -5.99 3.87
N GLN A 44 3.33 -6.31 4.20
CA GLN A 44 3.86 -7.67 4.06
C GLN A 44 3.16 -8.67 4.99
N SER A 45 2.89 -8.28 6.24
CA SER A 45 2.14 -9.11 7.18
C SER A 45 0.71 -9.38 6.70
N LEU A 46 0.00 -8.36 6.21
CA LEU A 46 -1.36 -8.52 5.69
C LEU A 46 -1.39 -9.37 4.42
N SER A 47 -0.43 -9.19 3.49
CA SER A 47 -0.28 -10.05 2.30
C SER A 47 -0.15 -11.53 2.67
N ALA A 48 0.62 -11.85 3.72
CA ALA A 48 0.81 -13.22 4.19
C ALA A 48 -0.46 -13.81 4.87
N LEU A 49 -1.30 -12.95 5.47
CA LEU A 49 -2.50 -13.37 6.19
C LEU A 49 -3.76 -13.43 5.32
N TYR A 50 -3.83 -12.63 4.25
CA TYR A 50 -5.02 -12.62 3.40
C TYR A 50 -5.17 -13.92 2.58
N PRO A 51 -6.40 -14.45 2.48
CA PRO A 51 -6.69 -15.64 1.67
C PRO A 51 -6.26 -15.47 0.22
N ALA A 52 -5.73 -16.54 -0.37
CA ALA A 52 -5.46 -16.58 -1.80
C ALA A 52 -6.75 -16.32 -2.60
N GLY A 53 -6.65 -15.47 -3.63
CA GLY A 53 -7.81 -15.11 -4.47
C GLY A 53 -8.68 -13.97 -3.92
N SER A 54 -8.45 -13.49 -2.69
CA SER A 54 -9.14 -12.30 -2.19
C SER A 54 -8.69 -11.03 -2.91
N ASP A 55 -9.61 -10.08 -3.06
CA ASP A 55 -9.30 -8.77 -3.62
C ASP A 55 -8.33 -8.00 -2.72
N GLU A 56 -8.48 -8.11 -1.41
CA GLU A 56 -7.59 -7.48 -0.43
C GLU A 56 -6.14 -7.97 -0.60
N LYS A 57 -5.94 -9.27 -0.82
CA LYS A 57 -4.61 -9.82 -1.14
C LYS A 57 -4.06 -9.20 -2.43
N ARG A 58 -4.86 -9.18 -3.50
CA ARG A 58 -4.47 -8.60 -4.79
C ARG A 58 -4.10 -7.13 -4.65
N TRP A 59 -4.83 -6.37 -3.85
CA TRP A 59 -4.56 -4.94 -3.65
C TRP A 59 -3.29 -4.70 -2.84
N VAL A 60 -3.09 -5.40 -1.72
CA VAL A 60 -1.88 -5.22 -0.90
C VAL A 60 -0.62 -5.69 -1.65
N ASP A 61 -0.70 -6.78 -2.42
CA ASP A 61 0.38 -7.25 -3.28
C ASP A 61 0.70 -6.24 -4.38
N GLY A 62 -0.34 -5.60 -4.93
CA GLY A 62 -0.22 -4.50 -5.87
C GLY A 62 0.51 -3.28 -5.29
N VAL A 63 0.19 -2.90 -4.04
CA VAL A 63 0.89 -1.84 -3.32
C VAL A 63 2.36 -2.22 -3.07
N LEU A 64 2.63 -3.46 -2.63
CA LEU A 64 3.99 -3.96 -2.40
C LEU A 64 4.83 -3.97 -3.68
N ALA A 65 4.25 -4.33 -4.83
CA ALA A 65 4.94 -4.31 -6.12
C ALA A 65 5.42 -2.90 -6.50
N ARG A 66 4.72 -1.85 -6.06
CA ARG A 66 5.09 -0.45 -6.31
C ARG A 66 6.28 0.01 -5.48
N LYS A 67 6.56 -0.64 -4.34
CA LYS A 67 7.72 -0.33 -3.50
C LYS A 67 9.02 -0.29 -4.32
N LYS A 68 9.28 -1.37 -5.07
CA LYS A 68 10.47 -1.50 -5.93
C LYS A 68 10.50 -0.46 -7.04
N GLY A 69 9.36 -0.20 -7.68
CA GLY A 69 9.25 0.78 -8.77
C GLY A 69 9.38 2.25 -8.34
N LEU A 70 9.21 2.53 -7.05
CA LEU A 70 9.32 3.88 -6.47
C LEU A 70 10.66 4.12 -5.74
N GLY A 71 11.52 3.09 -5.62
CA GLY A 71 12.86 3.24 -5.03
C GLY A 71 12.92 3.17 -3.50
N PHE A 72 11.94 2.52 -2.85
CA PHE A 72 11.90 2.30 -1.40
C PHE A 72 12.43 0.93 -0.96
#